data_AF-A0A9Q3DXY9-F1
#
_entry.id   AF-A0A9Q3DXY9-F1
#
_cell.length_a   1.000
_cell.length_b   1.000
_cell.length_c   1.000
_cell.angle_alpha   90.00
_cell.angle_beta   90.00
_cell.angle_gamma   90.00
#
_symmetry.space_group_name_H-M   'P 1'
#
loop_
_entity.id
_entity.type
_entity.pdbx_description
1 polymer ?
#
loop_
_entity_poly.entity_id
_entity_poly.type
_entity_poly.pdbx_seq_one_letter_code
_entity_poly.pdbx_strand_id
1 'polypeptide(L)'
;MIKIQEPSSPWEIVHMDWVTGLPAGGDRTYNAFLVIFDRSSKTTIFLPCHKYDTAMNTALLIWNRAVSWTGIFTNIISDRDPKFTSALWTNFHQLFGTKLSFSTAYYPQADGLAERMIQTLEDMVSRFCVYGLEFKDCDGFTHDWCNFSPALELAYKTSIHASTNQTPAILEKGWNPKLPWDSLRKDLVEINPTAARSKGMLEKARKHAVRFMEDSFEYAQDKWDKSHATSDSKVGDLVVALHGENAVEVELSEELSNKHPTFPVSLIRPYKSSDAEKFPLRNKAPQVIPPIEPSGIKKITKVLKERKLRANKVREYLVRYSDPSCEDEWLAEKDIPEATKLLRRFRHTRNNNITK
;
A
#
# COMPACT_ATOMS: atom_id res chain seq x y z
N MET A 1 -12.64 13.96 -5.48
CA MET A 1 -12.34 13.21 -4.24
C MET A 1 -13.52 12.32 -3.90
N ILE A 2 -13.34 11.00 -3.84
CA ILE A 2 -14.37 10.11 -3.28
C ILE A 2 -14.12 10.09 -1.77
N LYS A 3 -14.95 10.81 -1.01
CA LYS A 3 -14.92 10.74 0.45
C LYS A 3 -15.63 9.45 0.84
N ILE A 4 -14.89 8.49 1.39
CA ILE A 4 -15.50 7.27 1.95
C ILE A 4 -16.26 7.71 3.19
N GLN A 5 -17.58 7.54 3.17
CA GLN A 5 -18.45 7.85 4.31
C GLN A 5 -18.13 6.89 5.46
N GLU A 6 -18.18 7.38 6.70
CA GLU A 6 -18.08 6.48 7.86
C GLU A 6 -19.32 5.57 7.91
N PRO A 7 -19.12 4.25 8.10
CA PRO A 7 -20.22 3.30 8.15
C PRO A 7 -21.08 3.54 9.40
N SER A 8 -22.40 3.40 9.28
CA SER A 8 -23.34 3.47 10.41
C SER A 8 -23.52 2.14 11.14
N SER A 9 -23.29 1.04 10.44
CA SER A 9 -23.50 -0.32 10.97
C SER A 9 -22.32 -1.24 10.64
N PRO A 10 -22.09 -2.29 11.44
CA PRO A 10 -21.14 -3.36 11.08
C PRO A 10 -21.44 -3.92 9.68
N TRP A 11 -20.38 -4.24 8.95
CA TRP A 11 -20.43 -4.88 7.62
C TRP A 11 -21.00 -4.04 6.46
N GLU A 12 -21.31 -2.75 6.67
CA GLU A 12 -21.71 -1.88 5.55
C GLU A 12 -20.55 -1.60 4.59
N ILE A 13 -19.37 -1.30 5.14
CA ILE A 13 -18.17 -0.95 4.37
C ILE A 13 -17.04 -1.87 4.80
N VAL A 14 -16.58 -2.70 3.86
CA VAL A 14 -15.51 -3.67 4.10
C VAL A 14 -14.29 -3.37 3.25
N HIS A 15 -13.12 -3.67 3.79
CA HIS A 15 -11.87 -3.73 3.05
C HIS A 15 -11.52 -5.18 2.75
N MET A 16 -11.07 -5.45 1.53
CA MET A 16 -10.71 -6.78 1.06
C MET A 16 -9.32 -6.78 0.47
N ASP A 17 -8.49 -7.72 0.91
CA ASP A 17 -7.12 -7.87 0.39
C ASP A 17 -6.65 -9.34 0.39
N TRP A 18 -5.68 -9.65 -0.47
CA TRP A 18 -5.13 -10.98 -0.64
C TRP A 18 -3.75 -11.10 0.02
N VAL A 19 -3.66 -11.95 1.05
CA VAL A 19 -2.37 -12.39 1.59
C VAL A 19 -1.92 -13.61 0.79
N THR A 20 -0.89 -13.46 -0.04
CA THR A 20 -0.38 -14.55 -0.89
C THR A 20 1.06 -14.93 -0.54
N GLY A 21 1.54 -16.06 -1.08
CA GLY A 21 2.90 -16.53 -0.80
C GLY A 21 3.04 -17.26 0.53
N LEU A 22 1.92 -17.75 1.07
CA LEU A 22 1.88 -18.54 2.29
C LEU A 22 2.34 -19.99 2.00
N PRO A 23 2.90 -20.69 3.00
CA PRO A 23 3.17 -22.12 2.87
C PRO A 23 1.88 -22.88 2.58
N ALA A 24 1.99 -23.98 1.82
CA ALA A 24 0.83 -24.81 1.49
C ALA A 24 0.18 -25.37 2.76
N GLY A 25 -1.13 -25.15 2.87
CA GLY A 25 -1.93 -25.24 4.09
C GLY A 25 -3.00 -26.32 4.03
N GLY A 26 -2.97 -27.29 4.95
CA GLY A 26 -4.00 -28.31 5.17
C GLY A 26 -4.24 -29.25 3.97
N ASP A 27 -5.27 -30.10 4.07
CA ASP A 27 -5.56 -31.15 3.07
C ASP A 27 -5.84 -30.61 1.66
N ARG A 28 -6.28 -29.36 1.56
CA ARG A 28 -6.59 -28.66 0.31
C ARG A 28 -5.44 -27.81 -0.21
N THR A 29 -4.29 -27.84 0.45
CA THR A 29 -3.05 -27.14 0.05
C THR A 29 -3.26 -25.66 -0.28
N TYR A 30 -4.06 -24.98 0.56
CA TYR A 30 -4.30 -23.54 0.44
C TYR A 30 -2.97 -22.78 0.53
N ASN A 31 -2.82 -21.67 -0.19
CA ASN A 31 -1.56 -20.93 -0.24
C ASN A 31 -1.75 -19.40 -0.21
N ALA A 32 -2.96 -18.98 0.13
CA ALA A 32 -3.34 -17.61 0.31
C ALA A 32 -4.50 -17.48 1.31
N PHE A 33 -4.69 -16.28 1.82
CA PHE A 33 -5.91 -15.85 2.50
C PHE A 33 -6.56 -14.69 1.74
N LEU A 34 -7.89 -14.70 1.67
CA LEU A 34 -8.66 -13.49 1.47
C LEU A 34 -9.02 -12.92 2.84
N VAL A 35 -8.54 -11.72 3.12
CA VAL A 35 -8.82 -10.99 4.36
C VAL A 35 -9.98 -10.04 4.09
N ILE A 36 -11.04 -10.13 4.90
CA ILE A 36 -12.15 -9.18 4.89
C ILE A 36 -12.15 -8.46 6.23
N PHE A 37 -12.01 -7.14 6.20
CA PHE A 37 -11.97 -6.28 7.37
C PHE A 37 -13.19 -5.34 7.38
N ASP A 38 -13.96 -5.35 8.45
CA ASP A 38 -15.06 -4.41 8.62
C ASP A 38 -14.57 -3.05 9.14
N ARG A 39 -14.89 -1.98 8.43
CA ARG A 39 -14.48 -0.63 8.81
C ARG A 39 -15.16 -0.15 10.09
N SER A 40 -16.38 -0.59 10.38
CA SER A 40 -17.14 -0.15 11.55
C SER A 40 -16.66 -0.82 12.83
N SER A 41 -16.86 -2.14 12.93
CA SER A 41 -16.56 -2.92 14.13
C SER A 41 -15.08 -3.28 14.30
N LYS A 42 -14.26 -3.04 13.27
CA LYS A 42 -12.86 -3.49 13.20
C LYS A 42 -12.70 -5.00 13.22
N THR A 43 -13.78 -5.77 13.07
CA THR A 43 -13.75 -7.24 13.03
C THR A 43 -13.20 -7.73 11.69
N THR A 44 -12.76 -8.99 11.65
CA THR A 44 -12.13 -9.59 10.46
C THR A 44 -12.64 -11.00 10.19
N ILE A 45 -12.56 -11.39 8.93
CA ILE A 45 -12.76 -12.76 8.46
C ILE A 45 -11.54 -13.16 7.65
N PHE A 46 -10.96 -14.32 7.97
CA PHE A 46 -9.86 -14.91 7.24
C PHE A 46 -10.38 -16.11 6.44
N LEU A 47 -10.31 -16.03 5.12
CA LEU A 47 -10.81 -17.07 4.23
C LEU A 47 -9.64 -17.77 3.53
N PRO A 48 -9.26 -19.00 3.95
CA PRO A 48 -8.23 -19.77 3.26
C PRO A 48 -8.64 -20.03 1.82
N CYS A 49 -7.72 -19.81 0.89
CA CYS A 49 -7.96 -19.86 -0.55
C CYS A 49 -6.69 -20.18 -1.33
N HIS A 50 -6.81 -20.27 -2.64
CA HIS A 50 -5.69 -20.40 -3.55
C HIS A 50 -5.37 -19.07 -4.21
N LYS A 51 -4.09 -18.75 -4.37
CA LYS A 51 -3.61 -17.52 -5.03
C LYS A 51 -4.27 -17.29 -6.39
N TYR A 52 -4.46 -18.37 -7.14
CA TYR A 52 -5.00 -18.38 -8.49
C TYR A 52 -6.49 -18.77 -8.56
N ASP A 53 -7.22 -18.64 -7.45
CA ASP A 53 -8.66 -18.83 -7.46
C ASP A 53 -9.33 -17.90 -8.48
N THR A 54 -10.32 -18.43 -9.20
CA THR A 54 -11.09 -17.64 -10.16
C THR A 54 -12.00 -16.64 -9.44
N ALA A 55 -12.49 -15.63 -10.19
CA ALA A 55 -13.49 -14.70 -9.66
C ALA A 55 -14.75 -15.43 -9.17
N MET A 56 -15.15 -16.52 -9.82
CA MET A 56 -16.31 -17.34 -9.42
C MET A 56 -16.06 -18.09 -8.11
N ASN A 57 -14.88 -18.72 -7.97
CA ASN A 57 -14.48 -19.37 -6.71
C ASN A 57 -14.48 -18.36 -5.56
N THR A 58 -13.94 -17.16 -5.81
CA THR A 58 -13.88 -16.07 -4.84
C THR A 58 -15.28 -15.62 -4.42
N ALA A 59 -16.19 -15.40 -5.37
CA ALA A 59 -17.57 -15.02 -5.08
C ALA A 59 -18.30 -16.07 -4.24
N LEU A 60 -18.13 -17.36 -4.56
CA LEU A 60 -18.71 -18.46 -3.77
C LEU A 60 -18.10 -18.55 -2.36
N LEU A 61 -16.79 -18.36 -2.24
CA LEU A 61 -16.09 -18.37 -0.94
C LEU A 61 -16.65 -17.29 -0.02
N ILE A 62 -16.80 -16.07 -0.54
CA ILE A 62 -17.33 -14.92 0.21
C ILE A 62 -18.81 -15.12 0.54
N TRP A 63 -19.60 -15.62 -0.41
CA TRP A 63 -21.00 -15.94 -0.17
C TRP A 63 -21.18 -16.92 1.00
N ASN A 64 -20.45 -18.03 0.94
CA ASN A 64 -20.59 -19.12 1.90
C ASN A 64 -20.06 -18.77 3.29
N ARG A 65 -19.01 -17.95 3.38
CA ARG A 65 -18.28 -17.73 4.64
C ARG A 65 -18.45 -16.35 5.26
N ALA A 66 -18.70 -15.31 4.45
CA ALA A 66 -18.89 -13.96 4.94
C ALA A 66 -20.36 -13.56 4.87
N VAL A 67 -20.93 -13.47 3.66
CA VAL A 67 -22.30 -12.96 3.44
C VAL A 67 -23.35 -13.78 4.18
N SER A 68 -23.16 -15.09 4.32
CA SER A 68 -24.06 -15.96 5.10
C SER A 68 -24.20 -15.56 6.58
N TRP A 69 -23.22 -14.87 7.15
CA TRP A 69 -23.22 -14.41 8.55
C TRP A 69 -23.44 -12.91 8.68
N THR A 70 -22.96 -12.13 7.71
CA THR A 70 -22.91 -10.66 7.79
C THR A 70 -24.04 -9.98 7.01
N GLY A 71 -24.61 -10.66 6.04
CA GLY A 71 -25.40 -10.04 4.97
C GLY A 71 -24.51 -9.43 3.88
N ILE A 72 -25.15 -8.78 2.90
CA ILE A 72 -24.48 -8.18 1.74
C ILE A 72 -23.86 -6.84 2.13
N PHE A 73 -22.63 -6.60 1.69
CA PHE A 73 -21.92 -5.34 1.91
C PHE A 73 -22.48 -4.22 1.03
N THR A 74 -22.52 -3.00 1.55
CA THR A 74 -22.93 -1.81 0.77
C THR A 74 -21.78 -1.27 -0.07
N ASN A 75 -20.56 -1.31 0.46
CA ASN A 75 -19.36 -0.88 -0.25
C ASN A 75 -18.19 -1.82 0.04
N ILE A 76 -17.52 -2.27 -1.01
CA ILE A 76 -16.29 -3.06 -0.93
C ILE A 76 -15.15 -2.17 -1.38
N ILE A 77 -14.14 -2.04 -0.53
CA ILE A 77 -12.89 -1.36 -0.82
C ILE A 77 -11.80 -2.40 -1.01
N SER A 78 -11.21 -2.45 -2.21
CA SER A 78 -10.13 -3.40 -2.52
C SER A 78 -9.05 -2.75 -3.36
N ASP A 79 -7.92 -3.41 -3.51
CA ASP A 79 -6.94 -3.06 -4.53
C ASP A 79 -7.49 -3.34 -5.95
N ARG A 80 -6.65 -3.07 -6.97
CA ARG A 80 -6.99 -3.32 -8.37
C ARG A 80 -6.58 -4.71 -8.85
N ASP A 81 -6.59 -5.73 -7.98
CA ASP A 81 -6.32 -7.10 -8.39
C ASP A 81 -7.29 -7.51 -9.54
N PRO A 82 -6.81 -8.21 -10.59
CA PRO A 82 -7.64 -8.68 -11.70
C PRO A 82 -8.91 -9.44 -11.28
N LYS A 83 -8.89 -10.12 -10.13
CA LYS A 83 -10.04 -10.84 -9.59
C LYS A 83 -11.17 -9.89 -9.21
N PHE A 84 -10.85 -8.77 -8.55
CA PHE A 84 -11.81 -7.74 -8.14
C PHE A 84 -12.22 -6.79 -9.27
N THR A 85 -11.46 -6.72 -10.36
CA THR A 85 -11.78 -5.92 -11.54
C THR A 85 -12.41 -6.72 -12.68
N SER A 86 -12.61 -8.03 -12.48
CA SER A 86 -13.22 -8.90 -13.49
C SER A 86 -14.67 -8.52 -13.80
N ALA A 87 -15.10 -8.78 -15.04
CA ALA A 87 -16.48 -8.52 -15.46
C ALA A 87 -17.50 -9.31 -14.62
N LEU A 88 -17.17 -10.56 -14.26
CA LEU A 88 -18.01 -11.38 -13.38
C LEU A 88 -18.19 -10.68 -12.04
N TRP A 89 -17.10 -10.27 -11.38
CA TRP A 89 -17.14 -9.64 -10.07
C TRP A 89 -17.94 -8.32 -10.10
N THR A 90 -17.66 -7.48 -11.10
CA THR A 90 -18.33 -6.19 -11.28
C THR A 90 -19.84 -6.37 -11.48
N ASN A 91 -20.23 -7.27 -12.39
CA ASN A 91 -21.64 -7.53 -12.68
C ASN A 91 -22.35 -8.19 -11.49
N PHE A 92 -21.68 -9.11 -10.78
CA PHE A 92 -22.22 -9.78 -9.60
C PHE A 92 -22.57 -8.77 -8.51
N HIS A 93 -21.66 -7.86 -8.17
CA HIS A 93 -21.92 -6.84 -7.15
C HIS A 93 -22.90 -5.75 -7.62
N GLN A 94 -22.93 -5.43 -8.92
CA GLN A 94 -23.93 -4.54 -9.49
C GLN A 94 -25.36 -5.09 -9.31
N LEU A 95 -25.57 -6.41 -9.46
CA LEU A 95 -26.87 -7.04 -9.23
C LEU A 95 -27.36 -6.90 -7.78
N PHE A 96 -26.45 -6.92 -6.81
CA PHE A 96 -26.76 -6.76 -5.39
C PHE A 96 -26.79 -5.30 -4.92
N GLY A 97 -26.50 -4.34 -5.80
CA GLY A 97 -26.38 -2.93 -5.43
C GLY A 97 -25.15 -2.63 -4.58
N THR A 98 -24.18 -3.54 -4.47
CA THR A 98 -22.92 -3.30 -3.77
C THR A 98 -22.03 -2.39 -4.60
N LYS A 99 -21.55 -1.30 -4.00
CA LYS A 99 -20.58 -0.41 -4.61
C LYS A 99 -19.18 -1.02 -4.53
N LEU A 100 -18.44 -0.99 -5.64
CA LEU A 100 -17.02 -1.35 -5.67
C LEU A 100 -16.18 -0.08 -5.70
N SER A 101 -15.27 0.06 -4.74
CA SER A 101 -14.36 1.19 -4.60
C SER A 101 -12.93 0.69 -4.65
N PHE A 102 -12.19 0.99 -5.71
CA PHE A 102 -10.81 0.55 -5.82
C PHE A 102 -9.85 1.56 -5.18
N SER A 103 -9.01 1.08 -4.26
CA SER A 103 -7.91 1.87 -3.71
C SER A 103 -6.96 2.25 -4.85
N THR A 104 -6.38 3.44 -4.75
CA THR A 104 -5.39 3.92 -5.70
C THR A 104 -4.18 4.35 -4.91
N ALA A 105 -2.98 4.05 -5.42
CA ALA A 105 -1.69 4.33 -4.77
C ALA A 105 -1.45 5.82 -4.39
N TYR A 106 -2.39 6.72 -4.70
CA TYR A 106 -2.28 8.17 -4.57
C TYR A 106 -3.24 8.82 -3.57
N TYR A 107 -4.10 8.07 -2.86
CA TYR A 107 -5.08 8.66 -1.91
C TYR A 107 -4.93 8.18 -0.44
N PRO A 108 -3.75 8.36 0.19
CA PRO A 108 -3.52 7.93 1.57
C PRO A 108 -4.34 8.69 2.63
N GLN A 109 -4.90 9.87 2.33
CA GLN A 109 -5.55 10.71 3.34
C GLN A 109 -6.97 10.27 3.75
N ALA A 110 -7.74 9.61 2.87
CA ALA A 110 -9.11 9.20 3.19
C ALA A 110 -9.19 7.77 3.75
N ASP A 111 -8.17 6.95 3.49
CA ASP A 111 -8.18 5.53 3.78
C ASP A 111 -7.00 5.01 4.59
N GLY A 112 -6.02 5.87 4.92
CA GLY A 112 -4.77 5.47 5.54
C GLY A 112 -4.89 4.79 6.92
N LEU A 113 -6.02 4.90 7.62
CA LEU A 113 -6.26 4.11 8.85
C LEU A 113 -6.67 2.67 8.54
N ALA A 114 -7.57 2.48 7.57
CA ALA A 114 -7.99 1.14 7.17
C ALA A 114 -6.89 0.42 6.39
N GLU A 115 -6.16 1.14 5.53
CA GLU A 115 -4.98 0.62 4.83
C GLU A 115 -3.87 0.18 5.81
N ARG A 116 -3.66 0.92 6.90
CA ARG A 116 -2.71 0.48 7.93
C ARG A 116 -3.19 -0.76 8.66
N MET A 117 -4.47 -0.78 9.03
CA MET A 117 -5.03 -1.94 9.72
C MET A 117 -4.96 -3.20 8.86
N ILE A 118 -5.28 -3.11 7.57
CA ILE A 118 -5.19 -4.27 6.67
C ILE A 118 -3.73 -4.74 6.56
N GLN A 119 -2.75 -3.85 6.40
CA GLN A 119 -1.33 -4.24 6.41
C GLN A 119 -0.90 -4.94 7.71
N THR A 120 -1.38 -4.49 8.87
CA THR A 120 -1.11 -5.16 10.15
C THR A 120 -1.72 -6.56 10.17
N LEU A 121 -2.93 -6.72 9.63
CA LEU A 121 -3.59 -8.03 9.50
C LEU A 121 -2.84 -8.96 8.55
N GLU A 122 -2.32 -8.44 7.43
CA GLU A 122 -1.51 -9.22 6.50
C GLU A 122 -0.24 -9.75 7.14
N ASP A 123 0.49 -8.90 7.88
CA ASP A 123 1.69 -9.29 8.60
C ASP A 123 1.36 -10.32 9.69
N MET A 124 0.27 -10.12 10.43
CA MET A 124 -0.20 -11.06 11.46
C MET A 124 -0.50 -12.44 10.87
N VAL A 125 -1.29 -12.50 9.80
CA VAL A 125 -1.63 -13.75 9.11
C VAL A 125 -0.38 -14.40 8.52
N SER A 126 0.50 -13.61 7.88
CA SER A 126 1.74 -14.12 7.29
C SER A 126 2.64 -14.76 8.34
N ARG A 127 2.87 -14.08 9.47
CA ARG A 127 3.69 -14.63 10.56
C ARG A 127 3.05 -15.86 11.19
N PHE A 128 1.73 -15.82 11.41
CA PHE A 128 0.99 -16.96 11.93
C PHE A 128 1.10 -18.20 11.03
N CYS A 129 1.13 -18.03 9.71
CA CYS A 129 1.26 -19.14 8.77
C CYS A 129 2.71 -19.62 8.60
N VAL A 130 3.66 -18.70 8.48
CA VAL A 130 5.08 -19.01 8.22
C VAL A 130 5.76 -19.59 9.46
N TYR A 131 5.52 -18.99 10.62
CA TYR A 131 6.04 -19.47 11.91
C TYR A 131 5.02 -20.34 12.65
N GLY A 132 4.02 -20.83 11.90
CA GLY A 132 2.87 -21.58 12.39
C GLY A 132 3.21 -22.82 13.19
N LEU A 133 2.26 -23.20 14.05
CA LEU A 133 2.35 -24.37 14.91
C LEU A 133 2.36 -25.67 14.09
N GLU A 134 3.53 -26.25 13.87
CA GLU A 134 3.61 -27.67 13.52
C GLU A 134 3.27 -28.52 14.76
N PHE A 135 2.02 -28.96 14.87
CA PHE A 135 1.68 -30.03 15.81
C PHE A 135 2.10 -31.37 15.19
N LYS A 136 3.29 -31.86 15.49
CA LYS A 136 3.63 -33.26 15.19
C LYS A 136 3.05 -34.15 16.27
N ASP A 137 1.97 -34.85 15.93
CA ASP A 137 1.43 -35.89 16.78
C ASP A 137 2.04 -37.25 16.47
N CYS A 138 1.95 -38.19 17.42
CA CYS A 138 2.41 -39.58 17.26
C CYS A 138 1.77 -40.30 16.06
N ASP A 139 0.62 -39.80 15.61
CA ASP A 139 -0.19 -40.32 14.50
C ASP A 139 0.14 -39.63 13.16
N GLY A 140 1.08 -38.67 13.13
CA GLY A 140 1.49 -37.96 11.91
C GLY A 140 0.55 -36.82 11.45
N PHE A 141 -0.52 -36.51 12.19
CA PHE A 141 -1.41 -35.39 11.88
C PHE A 141 -0.78 -34.04 12.24
N THR A 142 -0.14 -33.39 11.27
CA THR A 142 0.16 -31.95 11.35
C THR A 142 -1.10 -31.14 11.15
N HIS A 143 -1.61 -30.55 12.24
CA HIS A 143 -2.67 -29.55 12.14
C HIS A 143 -2.02 -28.26 11.63
N ASP A 144 -2.47 -27.80 10.46
CA ASP A 144 -1.89 -26.66 9.76
C ASP A 144 -2.55 -25.33 10.12
N TRP A 145 -1.96 -24.20 9.70
CA TRP A 145 -2.50 -22.86 9.86
C TRP A 145 -3.94 -22.72 9.37
N CYS A 146 -4.35 -23.50 8.35
CA CYS A 146 -5.73 -23.55 7.87
C CYS A 146 -6.72 -24.01 8.95
N ASN A 147 -6.36 -25.07 9.70
CA ASN A 147 -7.21 -25.64 10.74
C ASN A 147 -7.27 -24.74 11.98
N PHE A 148 -6.25 -23.90 12.19
CA PHE A 148 -6.18 -22.96 13.31
C PHE A 148 -6.56 -21.53 12.96
N SER A 149 -6.93 -21.24 11.71
CA SER A 149 -7.46 -19.94 11.29
C SER A 149 -8.61 -19.45 12.20
N PRO A 150 -9.57 -20.31 12.65
CA PRO A 150 -10.59 -19.87 13.60
C PRO A 150 -10.03 -19.42 14.97
N ALA A 151 -8.91 -19.99 15.42
CA ALA A 151 -8.25 -19.56 16.65
C ALA A 151 -7.62 -18.17 16.50
N LEU A 152 -7.06 -17.87 15.32
CA LEU A 152 -6.54 -16.55 14.98
C LEU A 152 -7.66 -15.50 14.93
N GLU A 153 -8.76 -15.81 14.22
CA GLU A 153 -9.93 -14.92 14.19
C GLU A 153 -10.48 -14.66 15.59
N LEU A 154 -10.59 -15.69 16.42
CA LEU A 154 -11.14 -15.56 17.76
C LEU A 154 -10.23 -14.74 18.68
N ALA A 155 -8.92 -14.96 18.60
CA ALA A 155 -7.93 -14.16 19.33
C ALA A 155 -8.03 -12.68 18.95
N TYR A 156 -8.11 -12.39 17.64
CA TYR A 156 -8.25 -11.02 17.16
C TYR A 156 -9.57 -10.39 17.63
N LYS A 157 -10.71 -11.08 17.43
CA LYS A 157 -12.05 -10.60 17.79
C LYS A 157 -12.24 -10.32 19.28
N THR A 158 -11.45 -10.97 20.15
CA THR A 158 -11.54 -10.81 21.61
C THR A 158 -10.42 -9.96 22.21
N SER A 159 -9.51 -9.45 21.40
CA SER A 159 -8.44 -8.57 21.87
C SER A 159 -8.88 -7.11 21.82
N ILE A 160 -8.40 -6.32 22.79
CA ILE A 160 -8.75 -4.90 22.88
C ILE A 160 -7.94 -4.13 21.84
N HIS A 161 -8.61 -3.36 20.99
CA HIS A 161 -7.96 -2.48 20.04
C HIS A 161 -7.66 -1.12 20.66
N ALA A 162 -6.42 -0.64 20.53
CA ALA A 162 -5.99 0.64 21.08
C ALA A 162 -6.78 1.85 20.54
N SER A 163 -7.29 1.75 19.31
CA SER A 163 -8.07 2.83 18.68
C SER A 163 -9.50 2.96 19.21
N THR A 164 -10.09 1.88 19.72
CA THR A 164 -11.50 1.84 20.15
C THR A 164 -11.65 1.57 21.66
N ASN A 165 -10.58 1.13 22.34
CA ASN A 165 -10.61 0.62 23.71
C ASN A 165 -11.68 -0.48 23.94
N GLN A 166 -12.10 -1.14 22.87
CA GLN A 166 -13.09 -2.22 22.89
C GLN A 166 -12.61 -3.38 22.02
N THR A 167 -13.19 -4.56 22.25
CA THR A 167 -12.94 -5.72 21.41
C THR A 167 -13.82 -5.64 20.14
N PRO A 168 -13.34 -6.13 18.98
CA PRO A 168 -14.16 -6.16 17.77
C PRO A 168 -15.46 -6.96 17.96
N ALA A 169 -15.46 -8.01 18.78
CA ALA A 169 -16.68 -8.76 19.08
C ALA A 169 -17.74 -7.92 19.84
N ILE A 170 -17.34 -7.05 20.75
CA ILE A 170 -18.26 -6.11 21.41
C ILE A 170 -18.81 -5.10 20.39
N LEU A 171 -17.96 -4.56 19.53
CA LEU A 171 -18.37 -3.59 18.52
C LEU A 171 -19.30 -4.20 17.45
N GLU A 172 -19.07 -5.46 17.07
CA GLU A 172 -19.85 -6.17 16.06
C GLU A 172 -21.18 -6.72 16.63
N LYS A 173 -21.12 -7.37 17.80
CA LYS A 173 -22.24 -8.18 18.33
C LYS A 173 -22.80 -7.68 19.66
N GLY A 174 -22.09 -6.79 20.35
CA GLY A 174 -22.44 -6.31 21.69
C GLY A 174 -22.00 -7.23 22.84
N TRP A 175 -21.32 -8.35 22.55
CA TRP A 175 -20.84 -9.29 23.58
C TRP A 175 -19.57 -10.02 23.12
N ASN A 176 -18.74 -10.42 24.09
CA ASN A 176 -17.61 -11.29 23.84
C ASN A 176 -18.02 -12.77 23.89
N PRO A 177 -17.60 -13.60 22.92
CA PRO A 177 -17.85 -15.03 22.96
C PRO A 177 -17.23 -15.68 24.20
N LYS A 178 -17.93 -16.65 24.79
CA LYS A 178 -17.34 -17.53 25.80
C LYS A 178 -16.30 -18.41 25.13
N LEU A 179 -15.08 -18.35 25.61
CA LEU A 179 -13.98 -19.03 24.95
C LEU A 179 -13.84 -20.46 25.49
N PRO A 180 -13.34 -21.41 24.68
CA PRO A 180 -13.19 -22.80 25.11
C PRO A 180 -12.43 -22.97 26.44
N TRP A 181 -11.50 -22.06 26.75
CA TRP A 181 -10.72 -22.07 27.98
C TRP A 181 -11.40 -21.38 29.17
N ASP A 182 -12.43 -20.56 28.93
CA ASP A 182 -13.22 -19.95 30.00
C ASP A 182 -14.26 -20.94 30.57
N SER A 183 -14.65 -21.94 29.78
CA SER A 183 -15.76 -22.85 30.08
C SER A 183 -15.33 -24.19 30.67
N LEU A 184 -14.26 -24.21 31.48
CA LEU A 184 -13.70 -25.45 32.02
C LEU A 184 -14.55 -26.06 33.14
N ARG A 185 -15.11 -27.24 32.86
CA ARG A 185 -15.73 -28.14 33.84
C ARG A 185 -14.64 -28.76 34.72
N LYS A 186 -14.51 -28.28 35.95
CA LYS A 186 -13.56 -28.80 36.97
C LYS A 186 -14.09 -30.05 37.69
N ASP A 187 -15.36 -30.37 37.48
CA ASP A 187 -16.12 -31.46 38.10
C ASP A 187 -16.02 -32.80 37.36
N LEU A 188 -15.29 -32.87 36.25
CA LEU A 188 -15.14 -34.10 35.48
C LEU A 188 -14.19 -35.07 36.19
N VAL A 189 -14.74 -36.20 36.64
CA VAL A 189 -14.02 -37.28 37.32
C VAL A 189 -13.15 -38.09 36.35
N GLU A 190 -13.60 -38.22 35.09
CA GLU A 190 -12.87 -38.91 34.03
C GLU A 190 -12.81 -38.02 32.79
N ILE A 191 -11.60 -37.82 32.26
CA ILE A 191 -11.35 -36.94 31.10
C ILE A 191 -10.95 -37.82 29.93
N ASN A 192 -11.74 -37.75 28.85
CA ASN A 192 -11.38 -38.42 27.59
C ASN A 192 -10.00 -37.89 27.10
N PRO A 193 -9.01 -38.77 26.84
CA PRO A 193 -7.64 -38.35 26.52
C PRO A 193 -7.56 -37.53 25.23
N THR A 194 -8.38 -37.86 24.22
CA THR A 194 -8.46 -37.10 22.97
C THR A 194 -9.01 -35.69 23.22
N ALA A 195 -10.07 -35.56 24.03
CA ALA A 195 -10.62 -34.25 24.39
C ALA A 195 -9.61 -33.38 25.15
N ALA A 196 -8.83 -33.96 26.07
CA ALA A 196 -7.75 -33.26 26.77
C ALA A 196 -6.65 -32.77 25.81
N ARG A 197 -6.24 -33.62 24.85
CA ARG A 197 -5.25 -33.28 23.82
C ARG A 197 -5.75 -32.16 22.90
N SER A 198 -6.99 -32.25 22.42
CA SER A 198 -7.64 -31.20 21.62
C SER A 198 -7.70 -29.87 22.36
N LYS A 199 -8.03 -29.86 23.66
CA LYS A 199 -8.01 -28.65 24.48
C LYS A 199 -6.61 -28.04 24.55
N GLY A 200 -5.58 -28.83 24.85
CA GLY A 200 -4.20 -28.34 24.94
C GLY A 200 -3.71 -27.76 23.61
N MET A 201 -4.12 -28.36 22.50
CA MET A 201 -3.85 -27.86 21.16
C MET A 201 -4.53 -26.51 20.89
N LEU A 202 -5.82 -26.37 21.20
CA LEU A 202 -6.54 -25.09 21.05
C LEU A 202 -5.93 -23.97 21.92
N GLU A 203 -5.50 -24.29 23.14
CA GLU A 203 -4.86 -23.31 24.02
C GLU A 203 -3.51 -22.85 23.48
N LYS A 204 -2.70 -23.78 22.95
CA LYS A 204 -1.44 -23.45 22.28
C LYS A 204 -1.66 -22.61 21.02
N ALA A 205 -2.63 -22.98 20.17
CA ALA A 205 -3.05 -22.22 18.99
C ALA A 205 -3.42 -20.79 19.33
N ARG A 206 -4.19 -20.60 20.41
CA ARG A 206 -4.54 -19.28 20.90
C ARG A 206 -3.33 -18.49 21.39
N LYS A 207 -2.50 -19.05 22.27
CA LYS A 207 -1.30 -18.35 22.79
C LYS A 207 -0.39 -17.90 21.66
N HIS A 208 -0.24 -18.74 20.66
CA HIS A 208 0.48 -18.44 19.44
C HIS A 208 -0.17 -17.28 18.67
N ALA A 209 -1.47 -17.36 18.39
CA ALA A 209 -2.21 -16.30 17.71
C ALA A 209 -2.10 -14.94 18.42
N VAL A 210 -2.26 -14.90 19.75
CA VAL A 210 -2.13 -13.68 20.55
C VAL A 210 -0.72 -13.10 20.43
N ARG A 211 0.31 -13.93 20.53
CA ARG A 211 1.70 -13.48 20.38
C ARG A 211 1.96 -12.85 19.02
N PHE A 212 1.55 -13.49 17.92
CA PHE A 212 1.79 -12.92 16.58
C PHE A 212 0.99 -11.66 16.33
N MET A 213 -0.20 -11.58 16.89
CA MET A 213 -0.98 -10.36 16.89
C MET A 213 -0.23 -9.23 17.60
N GLU A 214 0.27 -9.46 18.82
CA GLU A 214 1.09 -8.49 19.57
C GLU A 214 2.37 -8.09 18.78
N ASP A 215 3.14 -9.08 18.30
CA ASP A 215 4.36 -8.86 17.52
C ASP A 215 4.10 -8.04 16.23
N SER A 216 2.94 -8.24 15.58
CA SER A 216 2.54 -7.50 14.37
C SER A 216 2.10 -6.08 14.68
N PHE A 217 1.41 -5.86 15.81
CA PHE A 217 1.06 -4.51 16.27
C PHE A 217 2.31 -3.73 16.67
N GLU A 218 3.23 -4.33 17.42
CA GLU A 218 4.51 -3.73 17.78
C GLU A 218 5.33 -3.37 16.54
N TYR A 219 5.43 -4.29 15.58
CA TYR A 219 6.12 -4.04 14.32
C TYR A 219 5.49 -2.89 13.52
N ALA A 220 4.15 -2.82 13.48
CA ALA A 220 3.45 -1.72 12.82
C ALA A 220 3.70 -0.38 13.51
N GLN A 221 3.77 -0.37 14.85
CA GLN A 221 4.10 0.82 15.63
C GLN A 221 5.54 1.28 15.39
N ASP A 222 6.53 0.39 15.46
CA ASP A 222 7.94 0.70 15.19
C ASP A 222 8.15 1.22 13.76
N LYS A 223 7.43 0.65 12.78
CA LYS A 223 7.43 1.16 11.40
C LYS A 223 6.82 2.56 11.31
N TRP A 224 5.76 2.83 12.07
CA TRP A 224 5.14 4.16 12.15
C TRP A 224 6.09 5.18 12.79
N ASP A 225 6.68 4.85 13.94
CA ASP A 225 7.65 5.69 14.64
C ASP A 225 8.86 6.00 13.76
N LYS A 226 9.39 5.00 13.02
CA LYS A 226 10.50 5.21 12.08
C LYS A 226 10.15 6.10 10.88
N SER A 227 8.91 6.04 10.40
CA SER A 227 8.45 6.83 9.24
C SER A 227 7.99 8.24 9.61
N HIS A 228 7.61 8.46 10.88
CA HIS A 228 7.17 9.74 11.44
C HIS A 228 8.18 10.32 12.44
N ALA A 229 9.34 9.70 12.61
CA ALA A 229 10.48 10.29 13.30
C ALA A 229 10.72 11.65 12.64
N THR A 230 10.50 12.71 13.39
CA THR A 230 10.72 14.09 12.95
C THR A 230 12.17 14.17 12.48
N SER A 231 12.37 14.15 11.17
CA SER A 231 13.61 14.63 10.60
C SER A 231 13.71 16.08 11.04
N ASP A 232 14.75 16.44 11.78
CA ASP A 232 15.19 17.82 11.98
C ASP A 232 15.65 18.42 10.64
N SER A 233 14.73 18.47 9.69
CA SER A 233 14.90 19.01 8.35
C SER A 233 14.89 20.52 8.51
N LYS A 234 16.05 21.08 8.84
CA LYS A 234 16.30 22.51 8.69
C LYS A 234 16.37 22.83 7.20
N VAL A 235 15.84 24.00 6.83
CA VAL A 235 16.08 24.60 5.51
C VAL A 235 17.60 24.61 5.26
N GLY A 236 18.02 24.14 4.10
CA GLY A 236 19.43 23.91 3.76
C GLY A 236 19.61 23.71 2.25
N ASP A 237 20.83 23.36 1.82
CA ASP A 237 21.33 23.49 0.43
C ASP A 237 20.44 22.96 -0.71
N LEU A 238 19.54 21.99 -0.46
CA LEU A 238 18.60 21.46 -1.47
C LEU A 238 17.13 21.57 -1.06
N VAL A 239 16.82 22.03 0.16
CA VAL A 239 15.46 22.18 0.68
C VAL A 239 15.08 23.66 0.61
N VAL A 240 14.20 23.99 -0.33
CA VAL A 240 13.81 25.37 -0.65
C VAL A 240 12.78 25.92 0.35
N ALA A 241 11.80 25.11 0.74
CA ALA A 241 10.74 25.53 1.65
C ALA A 241 10.11 24.33 2.38
N LEU A 242 9.59 24.58 3.59
CA LEU A 242 8.74 23.64 4.32
C LEU A 242 7.29 24.08 4.17
N HIS A 243 6.44 23.17 3.68
CA HIS A 243 4.99 23.38 3.53
C HIS A 243 4.27 22.63 4.66
N GLY A 244 4.18 23.27 5.83
CA GLY A 244 3.67 22.65 7.05
C GLY A 244 4.61 21.57 7.62
N GLU A 245 4.08 20.67 8.45
CA GLU A 245 4.87 19.61 9.12
C GLU A 245 5.18 18.41 8.21
N ASN A 246 4.48 18.27 7.08
CA ASN A 246 4.44 17.01 6.32
C ASN A 246 4.98 17.10 4.89
N ALA A 247 5.24 18.30 4.37
CA ALA A 247 5.71 18.48 3.00
C ALA A 247 6.91 19.42 2.92
N VAL A 248 7.83 19.09 2.02
CA VAL A 248 9.06 19.85 1.77
C VAL A 248 9.18 20.09 0.28
N GLU A 249 9.58 21.29 -0.09
CA GLU A 249 9.96 21.65 -1.44
C GLU A 249 11.47 21.52 -1.60
N VAL A 250 11.90 20.77 -2.62
CA VAL A 250 13.29 20.41 -2.87
C VAL A 250 13.71 20.95 -4.24
N GLU A 251 14.93 21.47 -4.33
CA GLU A 251 15.53 21.85 -5.59
C GLU A 251 15.90 20.60 -6.39
N LEU A 252 15.29 20.44 -7.57
CA LEU A 252 15.48 19.27 -8.43
C LEU A 252 16.55 19.55 -9.49
N SER A 253 17.43 18.57 -9.72
CA SER A 253 18.39 18.60 -10.83
C SER A 253 17.68 18.61 -12.19
N GLU A 254 18.36 19.08 -13.25
CA GLU A 254 17.78 19.19 -14.60
C GLU A 254 17.18 17.86 -15.11
N GLU A 255 17.76 16.73 -14.71
CA GLU A 255 17.31 15.37 -15.04
C GLU A 255 15.93 15.03 -14.42
N LEU A 256 15.60 15.64 -13.27
CA LEU A 256 14.37 15.42 -12.52
C LEU A 256 13.35 16.55 -12.69
N SER A 257 13.61 17.52 -13.57
CA SER A 257 12.75 18.68 -13.86
C SER A 257 11.32 18.34 -14.29
N ASN A 258 11.06 17.09 -14.70
CA ASN A 258 9.71 16.61 -15.04
C ASN A 258 8.88 16.17 -13.81
N LYS A 259 9.46 16.12 -12.61
CA LYS A 259 8.76 15.77 -11.35
C LYS A 259 8.37 17.04 -10.59
N HIS A 260 7.27 16.96 -9.83
CA HIS A 260 6.85 18.05 -8.96
C HIS A 260 7.86 18.21 -7.81
N PRO A 261 8.28 19.44 -7.44
CA PRO A 261 9.36 19.68 -6.46
C PRO A 261 8.95 19.46 -5.00
N THR A 262 7.65 19.26 -4.73
CA THR A 262 7.13 19.01 -3.39
C THR A 262 7.07 17.52 -3.07
N PHE A 263 7.70 17.11 -1.98
CA PHE A 263 7.74 15.74 -1.50
C PHE A 263 7.28 15.64 -0.03
N PRO A 264 6.71 14.51 0.38
CA PRO A 264 6.50 14.21 1.81
C PRO A 264 7.82 14.24 2.58
N VAL A 265 7.82 14.80 3.80
CA VAL A 265 8.99 14.84 4.70
C VAL A 265 9.59 13.45 4.93
N SER A 266 8.74 12.41 4.97
CA SER A 266 9.15 11.01 5.15
C SER A 266 10.03 10.44 4.03
N LEU A 267 10.04 11.06 2.85
CA LEU A 267 10.89 10.66 1.72
C LEU A 267 12.27 11.34 1.73
N ILE A 268 12.48 12.32 2.61
CA ILE A 268 13.73 13.06 2.72
C ILE A 268 14.59 12.43 3.81
N ARG A 269 15.89 12.29 3.54
CA ARG A 269 16.87 11.77 4.50
C ARG A 269 18.04 12.73 4.63
N PRO A 270 18.64 12.86 5.82
CA PRO A 270 19.84 13.65 6.01
C PRO A 270 20.94 13.17 5.07
N TYR A 271 21.54 14.10 4.31
CA TYR A 271 22.69 13.78 3.49
C TYR A 271 23.86 13.37 4.41
N LYS A 272 24.30 12.12 4.27
CA LYS A 272 25.52 11.63 4.93
C LYS A 272 26.65 11.69 3.92
N SER A 273 27.58 12.61 4.18
CA SER A 273 28.86 12.67 3.45
C SER A 273 29.55 11.31 3.54
N SER A 274 30.16 10.86 2.43
CA SER A 274 30.91 9.61 2.40
C SER A 274 32.18 9.74 3.24
N ASP A 275 32.20 9.06 4.38
CA ASP A 275 33.34 9.02 5.29
C ASP A 275 34.47 8.18 4.68
N ALA A 276 35.52 8.86 4.19
CA ALA A 276 36.59 8.23 3.41
C ALA A 276 37.43 7.24 4.22
N GLU A 277 37.47 7.39 5.55
CA GLU A 277 38.20 6.49 6.46
C GLU A 277 37.45 5.19 6.73
N LYS A 278 36.11 5.21 6.80
CA LYS A 278 35.27 4.02 7.08
C LYS A 278 35.03 3.13 5.87
N PHE A 279 35.08 3.69 4.65
CA PHE A 279 34.78 2.96 3.42
C PHE A 279 35.84 3.20 2.32
N PRO A 280 37.09 2.76 2.53
CA PRO A 280 38.22 3.05 1.63
C PRO A 280 38.09 2.40 0.24
N LEU A 281 37.26 1.36 0.09
CA LEU A 281 37.01 0.65 -1.16
C LEU A 281 35.82 1.20 -1.96
N ARG A 282 35.09 2.17 -1.42
CA ARG A 282 34.01 2.82 -2.16
C ARG A 282 34.66 3.76 -3.16
N ASN A 283 34.86 3.27 -4.39
CA ASN A 283 35.27 4.12 -5.50
C ASN A 283 34.39 5.37 -5.47
N LYS A 284 34.99 6.55 -5.29
CA LYS A 284 34.31 7.81 -5.64
C LYS A 284 33.78 7.56 -7.04
N ALA A 285 32.46 7.66 -7.22
CA ALA A 285 31.90 7.63 -8.57
C ALA A 285 32.78 8.56 -9.40
N PRO A 286 33.38 8.08 -10.51
CA PRO A 286 34.23 8.93 -11.31
C PRO A 286 33.44 10.21 -11.54
N GLN A 287 34.03 11.36 -11.18
CA GLN A 287 33.41 12.61 -11.58
C GLN A 287 33.22 12.48 -13.08
N VAL A 288 31.96 12.46 -13.52
CA VAL A 288 31.66 12.54 -14.93
C VAL A 288 32.16 13.93 -15.30
N ILE A 289 33.42 14.00 -15.72
CA ILE A 289 33.93 15.16 -16.42
C ILE A 289 32.98 15.23 -17.61
N PRO A 290 32.12 16.26 -17.71
CA PRO A 290 31.27 16.40 -18.87
C PRO A 290 32.21 16.32 -20.07
N PRO A 291 31.87 15.53 -21.10
CA PRO A 291 32.70 15.47 -22.30
C PRO A 291 32.99 16.91 -22.69
N ILE A 292 34.28 17.24 -22.91
CA ILE A 292 34.69 18.55 -23.39
C ILE A 292 33.86 18.79 -24.65
N GLU A 293 32.77 19.55 -24.51
CA GLU A 293 31.91 19.87 -25.63
C GLU A 293 32.83 20.65 -26.59
N PRO A 294 32.90 20.24 -27.88
CA PRO A 294 33.69 20.98 -28.84
C PRO A 294 33.27 22.44 -28.78
N SER A 295 34.22 23.28 -28.35
CA SER A 295 34.06 24.71 -28.16
C SER A 295 33.53 25.32 -29.47
N GLY A 296 32.29 25.78 -29.45
CA GLY A 296 31.71 26.56 -30.54
C GLY A 296 30.23 26.31 -30.84
N ILE A 297 29.61 25.23 -30.36
CA ILE A 297 28.19 24.98 -30.62
C ILE A 297 27.34 25.62 -29.52
N LYS A 298 26.77 26.79 -29.81
CA LYS A 298 25.82 27.47 -28.91
C LYS A 298 24.60 26.57 -28.67
N LYS A 299 24.44 26.07 -27.44
CA LYS A 299 23.33 25.18 -27.07
C LYS A 299 22.06 25.98 -26.86
N ILE A 300 20.99 25.55 -27.50
CA ILE A 300 19.67 26.17 -27.41
C ILE A 300 18.92 25.57 -26.20
N THR A 301 18.40 26.42 -25.31
CA THR A 301 17.66 25.97 -24.12
C THR A 301 16.14 26.05 -24.29
N LYS A 302 15.62 27.13 -24.86
CA LYS A 302 14.17 27.38 -24.95
C LYS A 302 13.77 28.10 -26.24
N VAL A 303 12.56 27.81 -26.70
CA VAL A 303 11.85 28.58 -27.72
C VAL A 303 10.85 29.49 -27.02
N LEU A 304 10.93 30.79 -27.28
CA LEU A 304 10.14 31.82 -26.59
C LEU A 304 8.92 32.27 -27.40
N LYS A 305 9.08 32.45 -28.72
CA LYS A 305 8.04 33.00 -29.60
C LYS A 305 8.09 32.36 -30.99
N GLU A 306 6.97 32.42 -31.71
CA GLU A 306 6.84 32.00 -33.10
C GLU A 306 6.36 33.20 -33.93
N ARG A 307 6.94 33.41 -35.12
CA ARG A 307 6.44 34.36 -36.11
C ARG A 307 6.29 33.69 -37.48
N LYS A 308 5.31 34.15 -38.26
CA LYS A 308 5.08 33.72 -39.65
C LYS A 308 5.46 34.84 -40.59
N LEU A 309 6.43 34.60 -41.47
CA LEU A 309 6.79 35.58 -42.50
C LEU A 309 5.81 35.48 -43.67
N ARG A 310 5.18 36.60 -44.03
CA ARG A 310 4.14 36.68 -45.06
C ARG A 310 4.64 36.33 -46.47
N ALA A 311 5.95 36.43 -46.73
CA ALA A 311 6.53 36.26 -48.06
C ALA A 311 6.73 34.79 -48.49
N ASN A 312 6.96 33.84 -47.57
CA ASN A 312 7.37 32.46 -47.94
C ASN A 312 6.69 31.33 -47.15
N LYS A 313 5.63 31.58 -46.36
CA LYS A 313 5.02 30.57 -45.43
C LYS A 313 6.00 29.92 -44.45
N VAL A 314 7.21 30.45 -44.30
CA VAL A 314 8.24 29.96 -43.37
C VAL A 314 7.93 30.46 -41.95
N ARG A 315 8.07 29.56 -40.97
CA ARG A 315 7.95 29.86 -39.55
C ARG A 315 9.35 30.03 -38.97
N GLU A 316 9.52 31.10 -38.22
CA GLU A 316 10.71 31.34 -37.42
C GLU A 316 10.35 31.33 -35.94
N TYR A 317 11.30 30.89 -35.15
CA TYR A 317 11.16 30.75 -33.72
C TYR A 317 12.24 31.58 -33.04
N LEU A 318 11.86 32.35 -32.02
CA LEU A 318 12.79 33.10 -31.18
C LEU A 318 13.38 32.13 -30.17
N VAL A 319 14.70 32.00 -30.20
CA VAL A 319 15.43 30.99 -29.46
C VAL A 319 16.34 31.64 -28.41
N ARG A 320 16.37 31.05 -27.22
CA ARG A 320 17.28 31.41 -26.14
C ARG A 320 18.39 30.37 -26.00
N TYR A 321 19.62 30.86 -25.88
CA TYR A 321 20.81 30.03 -25.67
C TYR A 321 21.04 29.70 -24.19
N SER A 322 21.90 28.71 -23.91
CA SER A 322 22.34 28.37 -22.55
C SER A 322 23.33 29.38 -21.98
N ASP A 323 24.10 30.01 -22.86
CA ASP A 323 25.07 31.04 -22.49
C ASP A 323 24.36 32.39 -22.33
N PRO A 324 24.38 33.02 -21.15
CA PRO A 324 23.77 34.33 -20.89
C PRO A 324 24.37 35.47 -21.72
N SER A 325 25.57 35.29 -22.29
CA SER A 325 26.22 36.29 -23.14
C SER A 325 25.68 36.33 -24.56
N CYS A 326 24.91 35.32 -24.98
CA CYS A 326 24.31 35.24 -26.31
C CYS A 326 22.92 35.88 -26.32
N GLU A 327 22.70 36.82 -27.23
CA GLU A 327 21.38 37.43 -27.45
C GLU A 327 20.39 36.43 -28.08
N ASP A 328 19.09 36.65 -27.82
CA ASP A 328 18.01 35.84 -28.37
C ASP A 328 17.91 36.04 -29.90
N GLU A 329 17.91 34.96 -30.69
CA GLU A 329 17.93 35.01 -32.17
C GLU A 329 16.70 34.34 -32.79
N TRP A 330 16.24 34.84 -33.95
CA TRP A 330 15.18 34.22 -34.74
C TRP A 330 15.77 33.19 -35.71
N LEU A 331 15.44 31.91 -35.49
CA LEU A 331 15.91 30.81 -36.33
C LEU A 331 14.76 30.10 -37.03
N ALA A 332 14.99 29.63 -38.25
CA ALA A 332 14.03 28.77 -38.94
C ALA A 332 14.04 27.35 -38.35
N GLU A 333 12.95 26.60 -38.52
CA GLU A 333 12.81 25.24 -37.97
C GLU A 333 13.97 24.29 -38.33
N LYS A 334 14.58 24.49 -39.51
CA LYS A 334 15.67 23.67 -40.03
C LYS A 334 17.02 23.94 -39.34
N ASP A 335 17.18 25.13 -38.78
CA ASP A 335 18.44 25.62 -38.22
C ASP A 335 18.49 25.44 -36.69
N ILE A 336 17.44 24.83 -36.11
CA ILE A 336 17.35 24.54 -34.68
C ILE A 336 17.77 23.08 -34.42
N PRO A 337 18.96 22.83 -33.82
CA PRO A 337 19.31 21.50 -33.34
C PRO A 337 18.25 20.98 -32.34
N GLU A 338 17.85 19.71 -32.50
CA GLU A 338 16.74 19.07 -31.76
C GLU A 338 15.37 19.80 -31.85
N ALA A 339 15.07 20.48 -32.97
CA ALA A 339 13.82 21.23 -33.19
C ALA A 339 12.55 20.48 -32.75
N THR A 340 12.44 19.18 -33.05
CA THR A 340 11.25 18.37 -32.75
C THR A 340 10.92 18.35 -31.25
N LYS A 341 11.92 18.26 -30.37
CA LYS A 341 11.73 18.16 -28.91
C LYS A 341 11.38 19.52 -28.31
N LEU A 342 12.09 20.57 -28.73
CA LEU A 342 11.89 21.94 -28.25
C LEU A 342 10.55 22.52 -28.71
N LEU A 343 10.17 22.30 -29.97
CA LEU A 343 8.89 22.77 -30.52
C LEU A 343 7.70 22.02 -29.93
N ARG A 344 7.84 20.72 -29.61
CA ARG A 344 6.79 19.96 -28.93
C ARG A 344 6.52 20.51 -27.52
N ARG A 345 7.57 20.85 -26.76
CA ARG A 345 7.46 21.51 -25.46
C ARG A 345 6.79 22.88 -25.58
N PHE A 346 7.26 23.73 -26.50
CA PHE A 346 6.67 25.07 -26.74
C PHE A 346 5.18 25.03 -27.09
N ARG A 347 4.76 24.12 -27.99
CA ARG A 347 3.35 23.96 -28.37
C ARG A 347 2.49 23.48 -27.19
N HIS A 348 3.03 22.63 -26.33
CA HIS A 348 2.32 22.15 -25.14
C HIS A 348 2.08 23.28 -24.12
N THR A 349 3.12 24.08 -23.82
CA THR A 349 3.01 25.23 -22.92
C THR A 349 2.05 26.29 -23.45
N ARG A 350 2.08 26.54 -24.77
CA ARG A 350 1.15 27.47 -25.42
C ARG A 350 -0.31 27.02 -25.33
N ASN A 351 -0.60 25.74 -25.55
CA ASN A 351 -1.97 25.24 -25.46
C ASN A 351 -2.52 25.29 -24.03
N ASN A 352 -1.69 25.09 -23.00
CA ASN A 352 -2.10 25.20 -21.60
C ASN A 352 -2.33 26.63 -21.12
N ASN A 353 -1.75 27.64 -21.79
CA ASN A 353 -1.96 29.06 -21.48
C ASN A 353 -3.15 29.69 -22.22
N ILE A 354 -3.81 28.95 -23.14
CA ILE A 354 -5.01 29.41 -23.85
C ILE A 354 -6.29 28.90 -23.18
N THR A 355 -6.18 27.92 -22.28
CA THR A 355 -7.28 27.29 -21.52
C THR A 355 -7.42 27.79 -20.08
N LYS A 356 -6.68 28.84 -19.70
CA LYS A 356 -6.91 29.66 -18.51
C LYS A 356 -7.30 31.06 -18.97
#